data_AF-G3B5S3-F1
#
_entry.id   AF-G3B5S3-F1
#
_cell.length_a   1.000
_cell.length_b   1.000
_cell.length_c   1.000
_cell.angle_alpha   90.00
_cell.angle_beta   90.00
_cell.angle_gamma   90.00
#
_symmetry.space_group_name_H-M   'P 1'
#
loop_
_entity.id
_entity.type
_entity.pdbx_description
1 polymer ?
#
loop_
_entity_poly.entity_id
_entity_poly.type
_entity_poly.pdbx_seq_one_letter_code
_entity_poly.pdbx_strand_id
1 'polypeptide(L)'
;MSWEHNLMQMGCNSLFKNREDDPEEEMVVLNIGFGMGIIDTMIQDKKPFKHYICEPHPDVLEKLKKDGWYQKPNVVILEGRWQDKVAELLSEGVFFNGIYYDTYSEHYSDMLELFDLIVGLLKPQGIFSFFNGLGADRQVIYEVYKKLVEIDLSNYGLQISFTDINLPTLEVWDDIKRSYWNCPVYYHPEVKFVDL
;
A
#
# COMPACT_ATOMS: atom_id res chain seq x y z
N MET A 1 6.64 14.66 9.90
CA MET A 1 6.47 15.14 8.52
C MET A 1 4.97 15.14 8.20
N SER A 2 4.28 16.29 8.27
CA SER A 2 2.81 16.30 8.21
C SER A 2 2.23 15.96 6.83
N TRP A 3 3.04 16.02 5.78
CA TRP A 3 2.59 15.74 4.42
C TRP A 3 2.43 14.24 4.17
N GLU A 4 3.36 13.40 4.64
CA GLU A 4 3.26 11.93 4.55
C GLU A 4 2.00 11.40 5.23
N HIS A 5 1.63 11.99 6.37
CA HIS A 5 0.38 11.65 7.05
C HIS A 5 -0.86 11.87 6.16
N ASN A 6 -0.89 12.97 5.40
CA ASN A 6 -2.00 13.22 4.47
C ASN A 6 -2.01 12.20 3.33
N LEU A 7 -0.85 11.78 2.84
CA LEU A 7 -0.75 10.75 1.81
C LEU A 7 -1.22 9.38 2.32
N MET A 8 -0.81 8.99 3.53
CA MET A 8 -1.28 7.77 4.19
C MET A 8 -2.80 7.81 4.42
N GLN A 9 -3.34 8.97 4.78
CA GLN A 9 -4.78 9.15 4.93
C GLN A 9 -5.53 8.97 3.61
N MET A 10 -4.97 9.46 2.50
CA MET A 10 -5.51 9.21 1.16
C MET A 10 -5.45 7.73 0.79
N GLY A 11 -4.31 7.08 1.01
CA GLY A 11 -4.15 5.62 0.89
C GLY A 11 -5.25 4.88 1.62
N CYS A 12 -5.40 5.13 2.92
CA CYS A 12 -6.46 4.55 3.74
C CYS A 12 -7.85 4.83 3.16
N ASN A 13 -8.16 6.05 2.73
CA ASN A 13 -9.47 6.36 2.16
C ASN A 13 -9.74 5.58 0.87
N SER A 14 -8.74 5.40 0.00
CA SER A 14 -8.86 4.61 -1.23
C SER A 14 -9.23 3.15 -0.94
N LEU A 15 -8.62 2.52 0.08
CA LEU A 15 -8.92 1.12 0.44
C LEU A 15 -10.39 0.88 0.84
N PHE A 16 -11.10 1.92 1.26
CA PHE A 16 -12.49 1.84 1.72
C PHE A 16 -13.49 2.51 0.78
N LYS A 17 -13.05 3.00 -0.40
CA LYS A 17 -13.87 3.79 -1.32
C LYS A 17 -15.11 3.04 -1.82
N ASN A 18 -14.97 1.73 -2.05
CA ASN A 18 -16.05 0.86 -2.54
C ASN A 18 -16.69 0.03 -1.41
N ARG A 19 -16.62 0.49 -0.16
CA ARG A 19 -17.16 -0.25 1.00
C ARG A 19 -18.65 -0.55 0.86
N GLU A 20 -19.42 0.38 0.29
CA GLU A 20 -20.86 0.25 0.11
C GLU A 20 -21.23 -0.74 -1.00
N ASP A 21 -20.28 -1.08 -1.88
CA ASP A 21 -20.45 -2.04 -2.97
C ASP A 21 -20.12 -3.48 -2.54
N ASP A 22 -19.60 -3.68 -1.32
CA ASP A 22 -19.27 -5.01 -0.82
C ASP A 22 -20.52 -5.75 -0.34
N PRO A 23 -20.91 -6.87 -0.98
CA PRO A 23 -22.17 -7.56 -0.67
C PRO A 23 -22.18 -8.23 0.71
N GLU A 24 -20.99 -8.46 1.28
CA GLU A 24 -20.81 -9.09 2.59
C GLU A 24 -20.80 -8.03 3.72
N GLU A 25 -20.69 -6.74 3.38
CA GLU A 25 -20.43 -5.63 4.31
C GLU A 25 -19.17 -5.87 5.20
N GLU A 26 -18.27 -6.76 4.77
CA GLU A 26 -17.11 -7.25 5.52
C GLU A 26 -15.82 -6.74 4.88
N MET A 27 -15.39 -5.54 5.27
CA MET A 27 -14.14 -4.97 4.78
C MET A 27 -12.93 -5.75 5.29
N VAL A 28 -12.31 -6.53 4.42
CA VAL A 28 -11.05 -7.23 4.67
C VAL A 28 -9.91 -6.46 4.01
N VAL A 29 -8.94 -6.02 4.79
CA VAL A 29 -7.84 -5.14 4.33
C VAL A 29 -6.49 -5.77 4.64
N LEU A 30 -5.54 -5.69 3.70
CA LEU A 30 -4.13 -6.06 3.87
C LEU A 30 -3.25 -4.82 3.79
N ASN A 31 -2.35 -4.66 4.75
CA ASN A 31 -1.22 -3.75 4.66
C ASN A 31 0.09 -4.56 4.55
N ILE A 32 0.94 -4.22 3.59
CA ILE A 32 2.26 -4.83 3.37
C ILE A 32 3.32 -3.78 3.71
N GLY A 33 4.00 -3.98 4.85
CA GLY A 33 4.91 -3.00 5.45
C GLY A 33 4.22 -2.21 6.55
N PHE A 34 4.52 -2.52 7.82
CA PHE A 34 3.92 -1.81 8.95
C PHE A 34 4.60 -0.46 9.20
N GLY A 35 5.94 -0.42 9.08
CA GLY A 35 6.73 0.78 9.32
C GLY A 35 6.45 1.38 10.70
N MET A 36 5.87 2.57 10.74
CA MET A 36 5.51 3.26 11.98
C MET A 36 4.08 3.01 12.47
N GLY A 37 3.26 2.27 11.71
CA GLY A 37 1.86 1.97 12.04
C GLY A 37 0.88 3.12 11.82
N ILE A 38 1.25 4.14 11.03
CA ILE A 38 0.41 5.31 10.76
C ILE A 38 -0.84 4.88 9.99
N ILE A 39 -0.67 4.23 8.83
CA ILE A 39 -1.81 3.81 8.02
C ILE A 39 -2.60 2.70 8.71
N ASP A 40 -1.94 1.78 9.41
CA ASP A 40 -2.62 0.72 10.16
C ASP A 40 -3.56 1.29 11.22
N THR A 41 -3.16 2.37 11.89
CA THR A 41 -4.01 3.07 12.86
C THR A 41 -5.23 3.67 12.16
N MET A 42 -5.03 4.34 11.02
CA MET A 42 -6.13 4.90 10.22
C MET A 42 -7.09 3.82 9.70
N ILE A 43 -6.55 2.68 9.26
CA ILE A 43 -7.33 1.51 8.83
C ILE A 43 -8.16 1.00 10.01
N GLN A 44 -7.57 0.82 11.20
CA GLN A 44 -8.30 0.37 12.39
C GLN A 44 -9.41 1.34 12.81
N ASP A 45 -9.21 2.65 12.66
CA ASP A 45 -10.23 3.66 12.95
C ASP A 45 -11.46 3.55 12.04
N LYS A 46 -11.29 3.00 10.83
CA LYS A 46 -12.40 2.68 9.89
C LYS A 46 -13.16 1.41 10.26
N LYS A 47 -12.71 0.66 11.28
CA LYS A 47 -13.32 -0.57 11.80
C LYS A 47 -13.54 -1.63 10.71
N PRO A 48 -12.47 -2.14 10.06
CA PRO A 48 -12.57 -3.24 9.12
C PRO A 48 -13.01 -4.52 9.84
N PHE A 49 -13.65 -5.41 9.10
CA PHE A 49 -13.98 -6.74 9.58
C PHE A 49 -12.70 -7.52 9.93
N LYS A 50 -11.69 -7.45 9.06
CA LYS A 50 -10.38 -8.05 9.30
C LYS A 50 -9.25 -7.21 8.71
N HIS A 51 -8.14 -7.14 9.43
CA HIS A 51 -6.97 -6.36 9.05
C HIS A 51 -5.71 -7.21 9.13
N TYR A 52 -5.12 -7.49 7.98
CA TYR A 52 -3.88 -8.23 7.86
C TYR A 52 -2.71 -7.26 7.75
N ILE A 53 -1.62 -7.53 8.46
CA ILE A 53 -0.41 -6.72 8.46
C ILE A 53 0.77 -7.65 8.18
N CYS A 54 1.48 -7.46 7.08
CA CYS A 54 2.70 -8.21 6.76
C CYS A 54 3.94 -7.41 7.13
N GLU A 55 4.80 -8.00 7.97
CA GLU A 55 6.02 -7.33 8.45
C GLU A 55 7.16 -8.36 8.68
N PRO A 56 8.31 -8.20 8.00
CA PRO A 56 9.46 -9.07 8.19
C PRO A 56 10.45 -8.61 9.29
N HIS A 57 10.50 -7.32 9.63
CA HIS A 57 11.59 -6.78 10.43
C HIS A 57 11.40 -7.08 11.93
N PRO A 58 12.34 -7.78 12.61
CA PRO A 58 12.21 -8.18 14.00
C PRO A 58 11.88 -7.03 14.96
N ASP A 59 12.58 -5.90 14.86
CA ASP A 59 12.34 -4.74 15.72
C ASP A 59 10.92 -4.15 15.57
N VAL A 60 10.36 -4.21 14.36
CA VAL A 60 9.00 -3.73 14.09
C VAL A 60 7.97 -4.71 14.64
N LEU A 61 8.23 -6.02 14.53
CA LEU A 61 7.42 -7.07 15.15
C LEU A 61 7.42 -6.98 16.69
N GLU A 62 8.57 -6.68 17.30
CA GLU A 62 8.66 -6.43 18.75
C GLU A 62 7.85 -5.19 19.14
N LYS A 63 7.91 -4.12 18.34
CA LYS A 63 7.09 -2.93 18.54
C LYS A 63 5.59 -3.24 18.42
N LEU A 64 5.17 -3.99 17.40
CA LEU A 64 3.78 -4.45 17.23
C LEU A 64 3.29 -5.21 18.48
N LYS A 65 4.12 -6.11 19.04
CA LYS A 65 3.81 -6.84 20.28
C LYS A 65 3.66 -5.89 21.47
N LYS A 66 4.58 -4.95 21.63
CA LYS A 66 4.58 -3.98 22.74
C LYS A 66 3.39 -3.01 22.67
N ASP A 67 3.02 -2.59 21.47
CA ASP A 67 1.95 -1.61 21.23
C ASP A 67 0.56 -2.25 21.20
N GLY A 68 0.46 -3.56 21.43
CA GLY A 68 -0.82 -4.25 21.61
C GLY A 68 -1.50 -4.72 20.31
N TRP A 69 -0.80 -4.70 19.18
CA TRP A 69 -1.40 -5.05 17.88
C TRP A 69 -1.82 -6.51 17.80
N TYR A 70 -1.07 -7.41 18.42
CA TYR A 70 -1.36 -8.83 18.50
C TYR A 70 -2.62 -9.15 19.32
N GLN A 71 -3.06 -8.22 20.17
CA GLN A 71 -4.21 -8.40 21.05
C GLN A 71 -5.51 -7.87 20.42
N LYS A 72 -5.43 -7.18 19.27
CA LYS A 72 -6.60 -6.69 18.56
C LYS A 72 -7.31 -7.88 17.87
N PRO A 73 -8.58 -8.17 18.17
CA PRO A 73 -9.23 -9.42 17.75
C PRO A 73 -9.45 -9.54 16.24
N ASN A 74 -9.53 -8.41 15.53
CA ASN A 74 -9.70 -8.35 14.08
C ASN A 74 -8.37 -8.19 13.32
N VAL A 75 -7.22 -8.20 14.02
CA VAL A 75 -5.90 -8.04 13.39
C VAL A 75 -5.21 -9.39 13.27
N VAL A 76 -4.60 -9.64 12.11
CA VAL A 76 -3.73 -10.79 11.85
C VAL A 76 -2.35 -10.28 11.44
N ILE A 77 -1.34 -10.63 12.22
CA ILE A 77 0.05 -10.28 11.90
C ILE A 77 0.69 -11.44 11.14
N LEU A 78 1.19 -11.15 9.95
CA LEU A 78 1.94 -12.07 9.10
C LEU A 78 3.44 -11.79 9.31
N GLU A 79 4.07 -12.56 10.21
CA GLU A 79 5.49 -12.43 10.53
C GLU A 79 6.34 -13.02 9.39
N GLY A 80 6.92 -12.15 8.56
CA GLY A 80 7.78 -12.58 7.46
C GLY A 80 7.71 -11.68 6.23
N ARG A 81 8.44 -12.11 5.20
CA ARG A 81 8.46 -11.46 3.90
C ARG A 81 7.14 -11.67 3.19
N TRP A 82 6.69 -10.66 2.44
CA TRP A 82 5.43 -10.72 1.73
C TRP A 82 5.45 -11.81 0.65
N GLN A 83 6.60 -12.07 0.02
CA GLN A 83 6.79 -13.12 -0.98
C GLN A 83 6.38 -14.50 -0.43
N ASP A 84 6.61 -14.74 0.87
CA ASP A 84 6.25 -15.99 1.52
C ASP A 84 4.83 -15.90 2.12
N LYS A 85 4.58 -14.86 2.92
CA LYS A 85 3.39 -14.78 3.77
C LYS A 85 2.12 -14.34 3.07
N VAL A 86 2.24 -13.45 2.09
CA VAL A 86 1.08 -13.03 1.29
C VAL A 86 0.71 -14.13 0.28
N ALA A 87 1.69 -14.90 -0.22
CA ALA A 87 1.43 -16.05 -1.08
C ALA A 87 0.69 -17.19 -0.35
N GLU A 88 0.95 -17.42 0.94
CA GLU A 88 0.20 -18.37 1.77
C GLU A 88 -1.31 -18.04 1.79
N LEU A 89 -1.68 -16.76 1.90
CA LEU A 89 -3.09 -16.31 1.92
C LEU A 89 -3.87 -16.65 0.65
N LEU A 90 -3.19 -16.65 -0.49
CA LEU A 90 -3.79 -17.02 -1.77
C LEU A 90 -4.21 -18.50 -1.76
N SER A 91 -3.37 -19.35 -1.17
CA SER A 91 -3.65 -20.79 -1.02
C SER A 91 -4.78 -21.05 -0.01
N GLU A 92 -4.96 -20.15 0.96
CA GLU A 92 -6.03 -20.21 1.96
C GLU A 92 -7.37 -19.64 1.46
N GLY A 93 -7.40 -19.05 0.26
CA GLY A 93 -8.61 -18.45 -0.32
C GLY A 93 -9.05 -17.17 0.40
N VAL A 94 -8.09 -16.39 0.92
CA VAL A 94 -8.36 -15.08 1.54
C VAL A 94 -8.32 -14.01 0.46
N PHE A 95 -9.38 -13.20 0.38
CA PHE A 95 -9.48 -12.10 -0.58
C PHE A 95 -9.70 -10.76 0.11
N PHE A 96 -9.24 -9.68 -0.52
CA PHE A 96 -9.18 -8.36 0.09
C PHE A 96 -10.03 -7.33 -0.65
N ASN A 97 -10.76 -6.53 0.11
CA ASN A 97 -11.41 -5.31 -0.36
C ASN A 97 -10.40 -4.17 -0.55
N GLY A 98 -9.31 -4.18 0.21
CA GLY A 98 -8.24 -3.19 0.12
C GLY A 98 -6.88 -3.81 0.34
N ILE A 99 -5.91 -3.51 -0.52
CA ILE A 99 -4.51 -3.86 -0.32
C ILE A 99 -3.68 -2.57 -0.36
N TYR A 100 -2.87 -2.34 0.67
CA TYR A 100 -1.89 -1.26 0.71
C TYR A 100 -0.47 -1.81 0.72
N TYR A 101 0.41 -1.16 -0.03
CA TYR A 101 1.83 -1.52 -0.10
C TYR A 101 2.71 -0.30 0.16
N ASP A 102 3.53 -0.39 1.23
CA ASP A 102 4.52 0.62 1.58
C ASP A 102 5.72 -0.08 2.25
N THR A 103 6.57 -0.67 1.41
CA THR A 103 7.81 -1.32 1.85
C THR A 103 9.01 -0.46 1.50
N TYR A 104 10.12 -0.70 2.21
CA TYR A 104 11.38 -0.01 1.97
C TYR A 104 12.39 -0.91 1.25
N SER A 105 13.17 -0.33 0.35
CA SER A 105 14.31 -0.99 -0.32
C SER A 105 13.98 -2.14 -1.29
N GLU A 106 12.80 -2.11 -1.90
CA GLU A 106 12.42 -3.07 -2.94
C GLU A 106 12.79 -2.55 -4.35
N HIS A 107 13.11 -3.47 -5.25
CA HIS A 107 13.34 -3.19 -6.66
C HIS A 107 12.03 -3.21 -7.45
N TYR A 108 12.04 -2.61 -8.63
CA TYR A 108 10.86 -2.64 -9.51
C TYR A 108 10.48 -4.07 -9.91
N SER A 109 11.45 -4.99 -10.02
CA SER A 109 11.18 -6.42 -10.27
C SER A 109 10.31 -7.04 -9.17
N ASP A 110 10.52 -6.65 -7.91
CA ASP A 110 9.76 -7.17 -6.78
C ASP A 110 8.30 -6.66 -6.85
N MET A 111 8.08 -5.46 -7.39
CA MET A 111 6.75 -4.93 -7.64
C MET A 111 6.02 -5.68 -8.77
N LEU A 112 6.73 -6.21 -9.77
CA LEU A 112 6.12 -7.05 -10.81
C LEU A 112 5.62 -8.38 -10.23
N GLU A 113 6.40 -9.01 -9.36
CA GLU A 113 5.99 -10.22 -8.62
C GLU A 113 4.81 -9.93 -7.68
N LEU A 114 4.78 -8.74 -7.08
CA LEU A 114 3.65 -8.31 -6.26
C LEU A 114 2.36 -8.26 -7.09
N PHE A 115 2.39 -7.76 -8.34
CA PHE A 115 1.19 -7.67 -9.17
C PHE A 115 0.52 -9.03 -9.42
N ASP A 116 1.30 -10.11 -9.55
CA ASP A 116 0.74 -11.48 -9.63
C ASP A 116 -0.09 -11.81 -8.38
N LEU A 117 0.43 -11.48 -7.19
CA LEU A 117 -0.29 -11.69 -5.93
C LEU A 117 -1.52 -10.79 -5.83
N ILE A 118 -1.43 -9.51 -6.22
CA ILE A 118 -2.56 -8.57 -6.19
C ILE A 118 -3.71 -9.11 -7.03
N VAL A 119 -3.45 -9.62 -8.23
CA VAL A 119 -4.49 -10.18 -9.11
C VAL A 119 -5.18 -11.38 -8.49
N GLY A 120 -4.42 -12.25 -7.80
CA GLY A 120 -4.99 -13.42 -7.14
C GLY A 120 -5.78 -13.11 -5.86
N LEU A 121 -5.44 -12.01 -5.18
CA LEU A 121 -5.92 -11.70 -3.83
C LEU A 121 -6.97 -10.58 -3.77
N LEU A 122 -7.03 -9.70 -4.77
CA LEU A 122 -7.95 -8.57 -4.77
C LEU A 122 -9.36 -9.03 -5.15
N LYS A 123 -10.37 -8.65 -4.35
CA LYS A 123 -11.79 -8.83 -4.71
C LYS A 123 -12.12 -8.01 -5.99
N PRO A 124 -13.16 -8.37 -6.77
CA PRO A 124 -13.53 -7.63 -7.99
C PRO A 124 -13.74 -6.12 -7.78
N GLN A 125 -14.39 -5.75 -6.69
CA GLN A 125 -14.63 -4.37 -6.26
C GLN A 125 -13.49 -3.77 -5.42
N GLY A 126 -12.43 -4.55 -5.18
CA GLY A 126 -11.32 -4.17 -4.32
C GLY A 126 -10.43 -3.10 -4.92
N ILE A 127 -9.72 -2.37 -4.04
CA ILE A 127 -8.76 -1.34 -4.44
C ILE A 127 -7.37 -1.71 -3.93
N PHE A 128 -6.40 -1.71 -4.84
CA PHE A 128 -4.99 -1.73 -4.51
C PHE A 128 -4.42 -0.30 -4.57
N SER A 129 -3.65 0.09 -3.55
CA SER A 129 -2.95 1.37 -3.50
C SER A 129 -1.58 1.16 -2.86
N PHE A 130 -0.66 2.09 -3.09
CA PHE A 130 0.71 1.98 -2.58
C PHE A 130 1.33 3.36 -2.39
N PHE A 131 2.39 3.43 -1.59
CA PHE A 131 3.20 4.64 -1.53
C PHE A 131 4.05 4.77 -2.80
N ASN A 132 3.71 5.75 -3.65
CA ASN A 132 4.34 5.90 -4.97
C ASN A 132 5.59 6.80 -4.93
N GLY A 133 6.72 6.22 -4.48
CA GLY A 133 8.03 6.87 -4.45
C GLY A 133 8.99 6.51 -5.58
N LEU A 134 8.52 5.80 -6.62
CA LEU A 134 9.37 5.22 -7.66
C LEU A 134 10.14 6.28 -8.47
N GLY A 135 11.42 6.49 -8.17
CA GLY A 135 12.23 7.50 -8.86
C GLY A 135 11.83 8.94 -8.54
N ALA A 136 11.20 9.17 -7.39
CA ALA A 136 10.73 10.49 -6.95
C ALA A 136 11.87 11.47 -6.62
N ASP A 137 13.13 11.05 -6.68
CA ASP A 137 14.32 11.90 -6.60
C ASP A 137 14.56 12.70 -7.90
N ARG A 138 13.96 12.29 -9.03
CA ARG A 138 14.10 12.94 -10.34
C ARG A 138 12.78 12.92 -11.12
N GLN A 139 12.22 14.09 -11.41
CA GLN A 139 10.91 14.20 -12.06
C GLN A 139 10.78 13.39 -13.36
N VAL A 140 11.78 13.42 -14.25
CA VAL A 140 11.74 12.63 -15.50
C VAL A 140 11.60 11.14 -15.22
N ILE A 141 12.30 10.62 -14.21
CA ILE A 141 12.25 9.20 -13.85
C ILE A 141 10.90 8.88 -13.19
N TYR A 142 10.38 9.77 -12.36
CA TYR A 142 9.06 9.62 -11.75
C TYR A 142 7.92 9.54 -12.78
N GLU A 143 7.96 10.39 -13.83
CA GLU A 143 7.00 10.32 -14.95
C GLU A 143 7.12 9.00 -15.74
N VAL A 144 8.35 8.50 -15.92
CA VAL A 144 8.58 7.22 -16.60
C VAL A 144 7.96 6.07 -15.80
N TYR A 145 8.20 6.01 -14.48
CA TYR A 145 7.61 4.96 -13.64
C TYR A 145 6.08 5.07 -13.57
N LYS A 146 5.51 6.28 -13.53
CA LYS A 146 4.07 6.49 -13.62
C LYS A 146 3.47 5.80 -14.85
N LYS A 147 4.13 5.91 -16.00
CA LYS A 147 3.70 5.26 -17.26
C LYS A 147 4.03 3.78 -17.34
N LEU A 148 5.16 3.36 -16.78
CA LEU A 148 5.56 1.96 -16.77
C LEU A 148 4.60 1.12 -15.93
N VAL A 149 4.26 1.58 -14.72
CA VAL A 149 3.29 0.91 -13.84
C VAL A 149 1.92 0.80 -14.50
N GLU A 150 1.47 1.84 -15.21
CA GLU A 150 0.21 1.81 -15.96
C GLU A 150 0.21 0.71 -17.03
N ILE A 151 1.30 0.58 -17.79
CA ILE A 151 1.45 -0.47 -18.81
C ILE A 151 1.49 -1.85 -18.17
N ASP A 152 2.29 -2.04 -17.12
CA ASP A 152 2.47 -3.35 -16.50
C ASP A 152 1.18 -3.85 -15.85
N LEU A 153 0.45 -2.99 -15.12
CA LEU A 153 -0.86 -3.34 -14.54
C LEU A 153 -1.90 -3.68 -15.62
N SER A 154 -1.86 -3.01 -16.78
CA SER A 154 -2.79 -3.29 -17.87
C SER A 154 -2.67 -4.71 -18.42
N ASN A 155 -1.47 -5.33 -18.35
CA ASN A 155 -1.26 -6.72 -18.73
C ASN A 155 -2.02 -7.71 -17.83
N TYR A 156 -2.41 -7.28 -16.64
CA TYR A 156 -3.15 -8.05 -15.64
C TYR A 156 -4.67 -7.77 -15.63
N GLY A 157 -5.16 -6.96 -16.57
CA GLY A 157 -6.57 -6.50 -16.54
C GLY A 157 -6.86 -5.52 -15.40
N LEU A 158 -5.82 -4.89 -14.84
CA LEU A 158 -5.93 -3.83 -13.86
C LEU A 158 -5.75 -2.47 -14.54
N GLN A 159 -6.46 -1.46 -14.05
CA GLN A 159 -6.28 -0.07 -14.42
C GLN A 159 -5.84 0.73 -13.20
N ILE A 160 -4.90 1.65 -13.41
CA ILE A 160 -4.44 2.59 -12.40
C ILE A 160 -4.90 4.01 -12.75
N SER A 161 -5.40 4.71 -11.75
CA SER A 161 -5.64 6.15 -11.82
C SER A 161 -4.76 6.87 -10.81
N PHE A 162 -4.30 8.06 -11.19
CA PHE A 162 -3.48 8.89 -10.32
C PHE A 162 -4.23 10.17 -9.95
N THR A 163 -4.26 10.50 -8.67
CA THR A 163 -4.67 11.82 -8.20
C THR A 163 -3.42 12.65 -7.89
N ASP A 164 -3.29 13.79 -8.55
CA ASP A 164 -2.15 14.69 -8.40
C ASP A 164 -2.26 15.51 -7.11
N ILE A 165 -1.24 15.42 -6.25
CA ILE A 165 -1.18 16.13 -4.97
C ILE A 165 0.06 17.01 -4.94
N ASN A 166 -0.15 18.32 -4.92
CA ASN A 166 0.94 19.28 -4.77
C ASN A 166 1.56 19.15 -3.37
N LEU A 167 2.86 18.86 -3.32
CA LEU A 167 3.60 18.75 -2.08
C LEU A 167 4.12 20.13 -1.65
N PRO A 168 4.22 20.39 -0.33
CA PRO A 168 4.92 21.57 0.14
C PRO A 168 6.38 21.51 -0.30
N THR A 169 7.01 22.67 -0.49
CA THR A 169 8.46 22.73 -0.75
C THR A 169 9.20 22.08 0.42
N LEU A 170 9.86 20.96 0.16
CA LEU A 170 10.65 20.26 1.16
C LEU A 170 11.97 21.02 1.32
N GLU A 171 12.27 21.49 2.53
CA GLU A 171 13.58 22.05 2.85
C GLU A 171 14.62 20.94 2.76
N VAL A 172 15.55 21.06 1.81
CA VAL A 172 16.70 20.17 1.72
C VAL A 172 17.67 20.59 2.82
N TRP A 173 17.75 19.80 3.89
CA TRP A 173 18.70 20.04 4.97
C TRP A 173 20.13 19.85 4.44
N ASP A 174 21.03 20.80 4.76
CA ASP A 174 22.40 20.86 4.21
C ASP A 174 23.23 19.57 4.43
N ASP A 175 22.88 18.75 5.43
CA ASP A 175 23.59 17.50 5.77
C ASP A 175 23.07 16.25 5.04
N ILE A 176 21.99 16.35 4.24
CA ILE A 176 21.41 15.21 3.53
C ILE A 176 22.08 15.05 2.16
N LYS A 177 22.99 14.07 2.05
CA LYS A 177 23.75 13.78 0.82
C LYS A 177 22.88 13.36 -0.38
N ARG A 178 21.68 12.81 -0.14
CA ARG A 178 20.69 12.44 -1.18
C ARG A 178 19.29 12.61 -0.62
N SER A 179 18.52 13.54 -1.19
CA SER A 179 17.09 13.64 -0.91
C SER A 179 16.37 12.40 -1.44
N TYR A 180 15.46 11.83 -0.63
CA TYR A 180 14.61 10.71 -1.04
C TYR A 180 13.44 11.16 -1.91
N TRP A 181 13.14 12.46 -1.94
CA TRP A 181 12.02 13.02 -2.68
C TRP A 181 12.31 14.45 -3.14
N ASN A 182 12.23 14.71 -4.45
CA ASN A 182 12.43 16.04 -5.04
C ASN A 182 11.30 16.48 -5.97
N CYS A 183 10.28 15.65 -6.19
CA CYS A 183 9.19 15.95 -7.11
C CYS A 183 8.15 16.89 -6.45
N PRO A 184 7.64 17.90 -7.17
CA PRO A 184 6.67 18.85 -6.60
C PRO A 184 5.26 18.27 -6.43
N VAL A 185 4.98 17.16 -7.11
CA VAL A 185 3.68 16.48 -7.11
C VAL A 185 3.87 15.04 -6.66
N TYR A 186 2.99 14.57 -5.78
CA TYR A 186 2.80 13.16 -5.48
C TYR A 186 1.65 12.62 -6.33
N TYR A 187 1.88 11.52 -7.03
CA TYR A 187 0.85 10.82 -7.80
C TYR A 187 0.25 9.71 -6.96
N HIS A 188 -0.90 9.98 -6.33
CA HIS A 188 -1.61 9.02 -5.50
C HIS A 188 -2.25 7.91 -6.34
N PRO A 189 -1.81 6.64 -6.22
CA PRO A 189 -2.30 5.55 -7.05
C PRO A 189 -3.58 4.91 -6.49
N GLU A 190 -4.58 4.72 -7.35
CA GLU A 190 -5.70 3.82 -7.11
C GLU A 190 -5.78 2.81 -8.24
N VAL A 191 -5.63 1.53 -7.91
CA VAL A 191 -5.66 0.41 -8.84
C VAL A 191 -6.92 -0.41 -8.60
N LYS A 192 -7.63 -0.74 -9.68
CA LYS A 192 -8.81 -1.62 -9.66
C LYS A 192 -8.85 -2.48 -10.92
N PHE A 193 -9.68 -3.52 -10.93
CA PHE A 193 -9.98 -4.25 -12.15
C PHE A 193 -10.65 -3.33 -13.19
N VAL A 194 -10.40 -3.61 -14.47
CA VAL A 194 -11.12 -2.97 -15.57
C VAL A 194 -12.58 -3.43 -15.54
N ASP A 195 -13.51 -2.48 -15.62
CA ASP A 195 -14.94 -2.78 -15.71
C ASP A 195 -15.19 -3.45 -17.08
N LEU A 196 -15.70 -4.68 -17.07
CA LEU A 196 -16.03 -5.46 -18.29
C LEU A 196 -17.25 -4.92 -19.03
#